data_AF-A0A9Q1CH44-F1
#
_entry.id   AF-A0A9Q1CH44-F1
#
_cell.length_a   1.000
_cell.length_b   1.000
_cell.length_c   1.000
_cell.angle_alpha   90.00
_cell.angle_beta   90.00
_cell.angle_gamma   90.00
#
_symmetry.space_group_name_H-M   'P 1'
#
loop_
_entity.id
_entity.type
_entity.pdbx_description
1 polymer ?
#
loop_
_entity_poly.entity_id
_entity_poly.type
_entity_poly.pdbx_seq_one_letter_code
_entity_poly.pdbx_strand_id
1 'polypeptide(L)'
;MGAQRWLKETGFHYDMLLDRNREIYKAAGMGRTVAGVWNTQVLQYYSEQVLAKKRLPQDFEGLDDDKEQMGGDIVLDGNGRYGLIHVSQASTDRPSVEKLLDVVMVRNKGNQEEKSGSSIDTTLITSFNKIQLLLHAWEKLFEMFPVSLHEQQLSPGL
;
A
#
# COMPACT_ATOMS: atom_id res chain seq x y z
N MET A 1 -5.51 4.62 19.01
CA MET A 1 -4.75 3.96 17.93
C MET A 1 -5.33 4.42 16.60
N GLY A 2 -4.52 4.55 15.54
CA GLY A 2 -4.97 5.05 14.23
C GLY A 2 -6.19 4.30 13.67
N ALA A 3 -6.18 2.96 13.76
CA ALA A 3 -7.27 2.10 13.28
C ALA A 3 -8.65 2.43 13.89
N GLN A 4 -8.76 2.56 15.21
CA GLN A 4 -10.03 2.91 15.89
C GLN A 4 -10.54 4.30 15.50
N ARG A 5 -9.63 5.25 15.30
CA ARG A 5 -9.98 6.61 14.87
C ARG A 5 -10.46 6.61 13.43
N TRP A 6 -9.78 5.89 12.53
CA TRP A 6 -10.19 5.71 11.15
C TRP A 6 -11.61 5.13 11.05
N LEU A 7 -11.93 4.11 11.87
CA LEU A 7 -13.28 3.54 11.92
C LEU A 7 -14.34 4.57 12.35
N LYS A 8 -14.02 5.38 13.38
CA LYS A 8 -14.91 6.45 13.86
C LYS A 8 -15.15 7.55 12.82
N GLU A 9 -14.11 7.95 12.09
CA GLU A 9 -14.18 9.04 11.11
C GLU A 9 -14.85 8.61 9.80
N THR A 10 -14.65 7.36 9.37
CA THR A 10 -15.21 6.84 8.12
C THR A 10 -16.61 6.23 8.28
N GLY A 11 -16.96 5.80 9.50
CA GLY A 11 -18.21 5.05 9.75
C GLY A 11 -18.25 3.71 9.03
N PHE A 12 -17.09 3.16 8.65
CA PHE A 12 -17.01 1.94 7.86
C PHE A 12 -17.56 0.73 8.63
N HIS A 13 -18.27 -0.17 7.93
CA HIS A 13 -19.07 -1.22 8.56
C HIS A 13 -18.44 -2.61 8.58
N TYR A 14 -17.26 -2.79 7.98
CA TYR A 14 -16.58 -4.07 7.95
C TYR A 14 -15.81 -4.34 9.23
N ASP A 15 -15.68 -5.63 9.56
CA ASP A 15 -14.88 -6.07 10.71
C ASP A 15 -13.43 -5.63 10.56
N MET A 16 -12.94 -4.94 11.59
CA MET A 16 -11.56 -4.46 11.64
C MET A 16 -10.77 -5.27 12.67
N LEU A 17 -9.78 -6.00 12.18
CA LEU A 17 -8.86 -6.79 13.02
C LEU A 17 -7.54 -6.06 13.18
N LEU A 18 -6.94 -6.16 14.38
CA LEU A 18 -5.67 -5.53 14.70
C LEU A 18 -4.58 -6.58 14.96
N ASP A 19 -3.65 -6.73 14.02
CA ASP A 19 -2.45 -7.55 14.15
C ASP A 19 -1.35 -6.78 14.91
N ARG A 20 -1.50 -6.70 16.24
CA ARG A 20 -0.61 -5.89 17.11
C ARG A 20 0.87 -6.26 16.99
N ASN A 21 1.16 -7.55 16.80
CA ASN A 21 2.53 -8.07 16.73
C ASN A 21 3.07 -8.15 15.30
N ARG A 22 2.24 -7.77 14.30
CA ARG A 22 2.54 -7.86 12.86
C ARG A 22 2.90 -9.28 12.42
N GLU A 23 2.30 -10.30 13.04
CA GLU A 23 2.59 -11.71 12.74
C GLU A 23 2.04 -12.10 11.38
N ILE A 24 0.77 -11.78 11.12
CA ILE A 24 0.11 -12.02 9.83
C ILE A 24 0.76 -11.13 8.76
N TYR A 25 1.02 -9.87 9.10
CA TYR A 25 1.68 -8.92 8.20
C TYR A 25 3.02 -9.44 7.69
N LYS A 26 3.89 -9.90 8.59
CA LYS A 26 5.20 -10.47 8.23
C LYS A 26 5.06 -11.81 7.50
N ALA A 27 4.15 -12.68 7.94
CA ALA A 27 3.92 -13.97 7.30
C ALA A 27 3.43 -13.83 5.85
N ALA A 28 2.68 -12.78 5.54
CA ALA A 28 2.25 -12.44 4.19
C ALA A 28 3.36 -11.82 3.33
N GLY A 29 4.57 -11.62 3.87
CA GLY A 29 5.70 -11.00 3.17
C GLY A 29 5.59 -9.48 3.05
N MET A 30 4.68 -8.84 3.79
CA MET A 30 4.57 -7.39 3.81
C MET A 30 5.70 -6.79 4.64
N GLY A 31 6.25 -5.67 4.17
CA GLY A 31 7.48 -5.09 4.70
C GLY A 31 7.44 -3.58 4.84
N ARG A 32 8.60 -2.98 5.05
CA ARG A 32 8.76 -1.53 5.08
C ARG A 32 9.65 -1.12 3.93
N THR A 33 9.33 -0.04 3.23
CA THR A 33 10.24 0.49 2.21
C THR A 33 10.06 1.99 1.99
N VAL A 34 11.17 2.71 2.12
CA VAL A 34 11.24 4.13 1.77
C VAL A 34 10.99 4.32 0.27
N ALA A 35 11.59 3.49 -0.59
CA ALA A 35 11.44 3.61 -2.04
C ALA A 35 10.00 3.30 -2.50
N GLY A 36 9.29 2.37 -1.84
CA GLY A 36 7.89 2.10 -2.15
C GLY A 36 6.96 3.25 -1.76
N VAL A 37 7.25 3.94 -0.66
CA VAL A 37 6.41 5.05 -0.18
C VAL A 37 6.76 6.39 -0.82
N TRP A 38 8.04 6.64 -1.13
CA TRP A 38 8.55 7.95 -1.58
C TRP A 38 9.04 7.95 -3.03
N ASN A 39 8.59 7.02 -3.87
CA ASN A 39 8.96 7.06 -5.29
C ASN A 39 8.24 8.19 -6.04
N THR A 40 8.82 8.54 -7.18
CA THR A 40 8.31 9.49 -8.17
C THR A 40 6.81 9.44 -8.40
N GLN A 41 6.22 8.25 -8.52
CA GLN A 41 4.80 8.10 -8.88
C GLN A 41 3.91 8.55 -7.73
N VAL A 42 4.31 8.19 -6.52
CA VAL A 42 3.64 8.61 -5.29
C VAL A 42 3.75 10.12 -5.10
N LEU A 43 4.95 10.68 -5.29
CA LEU A 43 5.17 12.13 -5.18
C LEU A 43 4.34 12.90 -6.22
N GLN A 44 4.32 12.42 -7.47
CA GLN A 44 3.47 12.97 -8.52
C GLN A 44 2.00 12.97 -8.12
N TYR A 45 1.47 11.81 -7.68
CA TYR A 45 0.08 11.68 -7.30
C TYR A 45 -0.32 12.67 -6.21
N TYR A 46 0.48 12.77 -5.14
CA TYR A 46 0.18 13.70 -4.05
C TYR A 46 0.34 15.16 -4.45
N SER A 47 1.29 15.48 -5.34
CA SER A 47 1.43 16.82 -5.91
C SER A 47 0.18 17.24 -6.69
N GLU A 48 -0.37 16.34 -7.50
CA GLU A 48 -1.63 16.57 -8.22
C GLU A 48 -2.80 16.80 -7.26
N GLN A 49 -2.88 16.05 -6.14
CA GLN A 49 -3.93 16.27 -5.14
C GLN A 49 -3.81 17.66 -4.47
N VAL A 50 -2.58 18.10 -4.16
CA VAL A 50 -2.32 19.43 -3.57
C VAL A 50 -2.70 20.55 -4.55
N LEU A 51 -2.32 20.42 -5.82
CA LEU A 51 -2.68 21.39 -6.87
C LEU A 51 -4.20 21.48 -7.05
N ALA A 52 -4.90 20.34 -6.94
CA ALA A 52 -6.35 20.28 -6.95
C ALA A 52 -7.01 20.79 -5.65
N LYS A 53 -6.23 21.33 -4.69
CA LYS A 53 -6.69 21.80 -3.38
C LYS A 53 -7.46 20.75 -2.58
N LYS A 54 -7.17 19.47 -2.81
CA LYS A 54 -7.75 18.38 -2.03
C LYS A 54 -7.07 18.31 -0.67
N ARG A 55 -7.83 17.92 0.35
CA ARG A 55 -7.29 17.69 1.69
C ARG A 55 -6.47 16.41 1.68
N LEU A 56 -5.18 16.52 1.99
CA LEU A 56 -4.34 15.37 2.22
C LEU A 56 -4.65 14.73 3.59
N PRO A 57 -4.38 13.41 3.75
CA PRO A 57 -4.35 12.79 5.06
C PRO A 57 -3.41 13.58 5.98
N GLN A 58 -3.87 13.84 7.21
CA GLN A 58 -3.07 14.52 8.22
C GLN A 58 -2.56 13.48 9.21
N ASP A 59 -1.32 13.65 9.66
CA ASP A 59 -0.81 12.90 10.79
C ASP A 59 -1.70 13.19 12.02
N PHE A 60 -1.96 12.16 12.81
CA PHE A 60 -2.73 12.33 14.03
C PHE A 60 -1.80 12.71 15.18
N GLU A 61 -2.11 13.80 15.88
CA GLU A 61 -1.36 14.20 17.08
C GLU A 61 -1.31 13.05 18.11
N GLY A 62 -0.09 12.76 18.61
CA GLY A 62 0.15 11.72 19.60
C GLY A 62 0.11 10.28 19.07
N LEU A 63 0.05 10.09 17.74
CA LEU A 63 0.18 8.79 17.09
C LEU A 63 1.42 8.78 16.19
N ASP A 64 2.38 7.90 16.53
CA ASP A 64 3.52 7.61 15.68
C ASP A 64 3.14 6.43 14.76
N ASP A 65 2.62 6.75 13.58
CA ASP A 65 2.30 5.77 12.55
C ASP A 65 3.54 5.51 11.68
N ASP A 66 3.82 4.23 11.41
CA ASP A 66 4.93 3.79 10.57
C ASP A 66 4.67 4.13 9.10
N LYS A 67 5.07 5.33 8.68
CA LYS A 67 4.87 5.85 7.31
C LYS A 67 5.51 4.99 6.22
N GLU A 68 6.49 4.16 6.59
CA GLU A 68 7.20 3.28 5.66
C GLU A 68 6.54 1.90 5.52
N GLN A 69 5.50 1.63 6.30
CA GLN A 69 4.73 0.39 6.23
C GLN A 69 4.03 0.28 4.88
N MET A 70 4.26 -0.83 4.19
CA MET A 70 3.57 -1.12 2.93
C MET A 70 2.18 -1.69 3.15
N GLY A 71 1.28 -1.39 2.21
CA GLY A 71 -0.03 -2.01 2.14
C GLY A 71 -0.02 -3.32 1.37
N GLY A 72 -1.19 -3.93 1.29
CA GLY A 72 -1.44 -5.06 0.42
C GLY A 72 -2.84 -5.61 0.63
N ASP A 73 -3.19 -6.55 -0.23
CA ASP A 73 -4.52 -7.16 -0.27
C ASP A 73 -4.34 -8.67 -0.14
N ILE A 74 -5.06 -9.25 0.82
CA ILE A 74 -5.10 -10.70 1.03
C ILE A 74 -6.54 -11.14 0.84
N VAL A 75 -6.74 -12.13 -0.02
CA VAL A 75 -8.01 -12.84 -0.15
C VAL A 75 -7.85 -14.18 0.53
N LEU A 76 -8.80 -14.58 1.38
CA LEU A 76 -8.86 -15.90 1.99
C LEU A 76 -10.11 -16.63 1.50
N ASP A 77 -10.06 -17.96 1.43
CA ASP A 77 -11.25 -18.78 1.24
C ASP A 77 -12.01 -19.03 2.56
N GLY A 78 -13.16 -19.71 2.49
CA GLY A 78 -13.97 -20.03 3.66
C GLY A 78 -13.30 -20.96 4.68
N ASN A 79 -12.17 -21.59 4.32
CA ASN A 79 -11.35 -22.42 5.21
C ASN A 79 -10.09 -21.68 5.70
N GLY A 80 -9.96 -20.38 5.40
CA GLY A 80 -8.81 -19.55 5.80
C GLY A 80 -7.56 -19.78 4.94
N ARG A 81 -7.65 -20.43 3.78
CA ARG A 81 -6.50 -20.63 2.88
C ARG A 81 -6.31 -19.42 1.97
N TYR A 82 -5.06 -19.16 1.61
CA TYR A 82 -4.73 -18.01 0.76
C TYR A 82 -5.32 -18.13 -0.64
N GLY A 83 -6.12 -17.12 -0.95
CA GLY A 83 -6.74 -16.80 -2.22
C GLY A 83 -5.77 -16.11 -3.17
N LEU A 84 -5.26 -15.01 -2.64
CA LEU A 84 -4.35 -14.07 -3.25
C LEU A 84 -3.55 -13.44 -2.10
N ILE A 85 -2.28 -13.19 -2.35
CA ILE A 85 -1.47 -12.28 -1.53
C ILE A 85 -0.87 -11.27 -2.51
N HIS A 86 -1.31 -10.02 -2.44
CA HIS A 86 -0.75 -8.91 -3.21
C HIS A 86 -0.01 -7.98 -2.26
N VAL A 87 1.32 -8.00 -2.29
CA VAL A 87 2.16 -7.07 -1.51
C VAL A 87 2.40 -5.83 -2.36
N SER A 88 1.94 -4.67 -1.88
CA SER A 88 2.05 -3.43 -2.65
C SER A 88 3.51 -3.01 -2.80
N GLN A 89 3.88 -2.55 -3.99
CA GLN A 89 5.19 -1.99 -4.30
C GLN A 89 5.19 -0.45 -4.22
N ALA A 90 4.02 0.18 -4.22
CA ALA A 90 3.85 1.62 -4.05
C ALA A 90 2.54 1.94 -3.30
N SER A 91 2.40 3.18 -2.81
CA SER A 91 1.16 3.60 -2.13
C SER A 91 -0.07 3.54 -3.03
N THR A 92 0.11 3.70 -4.35
CA THR A 92 -0.92 3.62 -5.39
C THR A 92 -1.04 2.23 -6.03
N ASP A 93 -0.18 1.27 -5.68
CA ASP A 93 -0.24 -0.08 -6.22
C ASP A 93 -1.33 -0.88 -5.49
N ARG A 94 -2.45 -1.09 -6.17
CA ARG A 94 -3.57 -1.91 -5.68
C ARG A 94 -4.06 -2.83 -6.79
N PRO A 95 -4.46 -4.07 -6.49
CA PRO A 95 -5.18 -4.90 -7.45
C PRO A 95 -6.50 -4.21 -7.81
N SER A 96 -6.94 -4.39 -9.06
CA SER A 96 -8.25 -3.89 -9.47
C SER A 96 -9.37 -4.67 -8.78
N VAL A 97 -10.55 -4.05 -8.68
CA VAL A 97 -11.73 -4.70 -8.10
C VAL A 97 -12.09 -5.95 -8.90
N GLU A 98 -11.96 -5.90 -10.23
CA GLU A 98 -12.22 -7.03 -11.13
C GLU A 98 -11.28 -8.19 -10.81
N LYS A 99 -9.97 -7.92 -10.63
CA LYS A 99 -9.00 -8.95 -10.24
C LYS A 99 -9.34 -9.59 -8.89
N LEU A 100 -9.78 -8.79 -7.92
CA LEU A 100 -10.20 -9.30 -6.61
C LEU A 100 -11.45 -10.18 -6.74
N LEU A 101 -12.44 -9.72 -7.51
CA LEU A 101 -13.67 -10.48 -7.76
C LEU A 101 -13.38 -11.78 -8.51
N ASP A 102 -12.50 -11.78 -9.50
CA ASP A 102 -12.13 -12.99 -10.23
C ASP A 102 -11.55 -14.05 -9.29
N VAL A 103 -10.67 -13.68 -8.37
CA VAL A 103 -10.12 -14.62 -7.37
C VAL A 103 -11.21 -15.22 -6.49
N VAL A 104 -12.16 -14.40 -6.04
CA VAL A 104 -13.29 -14.86 -5.21
C VAL A 104 -14.22 -15.76 -6.01
N MET A 105 -14.56 -15.38 -7.24
CA MET A 105 -15.51 -16.07 -8.10
C MET A 105 -14.94 -17.39 -8.63
N VAL A 106 -13.67 -17.42 -9.06
CA VAL A 106 -12.98 -18.65 -9.46
C VAL A 106 -12.91 -19.64 -8.30
N ARG A 107 -12.70 -19.16 -7.07
CA ARG A 107 -12.69 -20.05 -5.89
C ARG A 107 -14.08 -20.54 -5.50
N ASN A 108 -15.10 -19.72 -5.62
CA ASN A 108 -16.48 -20.15 -5.41
C ASN A 108 -16.89 -21.23 -6.42
N LYS A 109 -16.39 -21.14 -7.67
CA LYS A 109 -16.54 -22.18 -8.70
C LYS A 109 -15.69 -23.42 -8.41
N GLY A 110 -14.43 -23.25 -7.96
CA GLY A 110 -13.53 -24.36 -7.60
C GLY A 110 -14.00 -25.22 -6.43
N ASN A 111 -14.77 -24.65 -5.48
CA ASN A 111 -15.47 -25.44 -4.45
C ASN A 111 -16.65 -26.25 -5.01
N GLN A 112 -17.13 -25.94 -6.23
CA GLN A 112 -18.17 -26.69 -6.93
C GLN A 112 -17.63 -27.56 -8.07
N GLU A 113 -16.40 -27.33 -8.52
CA GLU A 113 -15.78 -27.99 -9.67
C GLU A 113 -14.48 -28.71 -9.24
N GLU A 114 -14.65 -29.76 -8.44
CA GLU A 114 -13.83 -30.98 -8.51
C GLU A 114 -14.07 -31.72 -9.85
N LYS A 115 -14.21 -30.99 -10.98
CA LYS A 115 -14.24 -31.52 -12.35
C LYS A 115 -13.71 -30.46 -13.34
N SER A 116 -12.48 -30.73 -13.78
CA SER A 116 -11.83 -30.35 -15.05
C SER A 116 -11.67 -28.86 -15.43
N GLY A 117 -10.42 -28.37 -15.34
CA GLY A 117 -9.59 -28.14 -16.53
C GLY A 117 -9.55 -26.77 -17.23
N SER A 118 -8.48 -26.01 -16.93
CA SER A 118 -7.50 -25.36 -17.86
C SER A 118 -7.74 -23.97 -18.53
N SER A 119 -6.80 -23.05 -18.20
CA SER A 119 -6.09 -21.97 -18.98
C SER A 119 -6.92 -20.76 -19.49
N ILE A 120 -6.45 -19.50 -19.57
CA ILE A 120 -5.30 -18.96 -20.36
C ILE A 120 -4.87 -17.51 -19.92
N ASP A 121 -3.66 -17.14 -20.34
CA ASP A 121 -2.86 -15.89 -20.20
C ASP A 121 -3.27 -14.76 -21.18
N THR A 122 -2.91 -13.48 -20.91
CA THR A 122 -2.48 -12.43 -21.89
C THR A 122 -2.05 -11.12 -21.19
N THR A 123 -1.06 -10.45 -21.78
CA THR A 123 -0.18 -9.39 -21.27
C THR A 123 -0.43 -7.98 -21.87
N LEU A 124 0.15 -6.95 -21.21
CA LEU A 124 0.84 -5.72 -21.71
C LEU A 124 0.14 -4.33 -21.81
N ILE A 125 1.02 -3.32 -21.66
CA ILE A 125 1.13 -1.96 -22.30
C ILE A 125 0.91 -0.76 -21.33
N THR A 126 1.61 0.39 -21.30
CA THR A 126 2.97 0.93 -21.62
C THR A 126 3.02 2.38 -21.07
N SER A 127 4.23 2.91 -20.81
CA SER A 127 4.72 4.24 -20.33
C SER A 127 4.19 5.54 -20.97
N PHE A 128 4.34 6.72 -20.30
CA PHE A 128 5.40 7.75 -20.55
C PHE A 128 5.25 9.08 -19.72
N ASN A 129 6.39 9.79 -19.61
CA ASN A 129 6.63 11.21 -19.21
C ASN A 129 6.62 11.60 -17.70
N LYS A 130 7.75 11.43 -17.00
CA LYS A 130 7.92 11.66 -15.54
C LYS A 130 8.94 12.72 -15.08
N ILE A 131 9.78 13.28 -15.96
CA ILE A 131 10.99 14.01 -15.49
C ILE A 131 10.70 15.47 -15.08
N GLN A 132 9.73 16.15 -15.71
CA GLN A 132 9.45 17.57 -15.41
C GLN A 132 8.55 17.78 -14.18
N LEU A 133 7.71 16.80 -13.83
CA LEU A 133 6.83 16.89 -12.65
C LEU A 133 7.58 16.68 -11.33
N LEU A 134 8.69 15.94 -11.37
CA LEU A 134 9.47 15.56 -10.19
C LEU A 134 10.22 16.73 -9.54
N LEU A 135 10.76 17.66 -10.33
CA LEU A 135 11.56 18.76 -9.78
C LEU A 135 10.71 19.74 -8.95
N HIS A 136 9.51 20.08 -9.42
CA HIS A 136 8.59 20.97 -8.69
C HIS A 136 7.94 20.30 -7.46
N ALA A 137 7.72 18.98 -7.51
CA ALA A 137 7.20 18.21 -6.38
C ALA A 137 8.23 18.09 -5.25
N TRP A 138 9.51 17.94 -5.60
CA TRP A 138 10.60 17.75 -4.64
C TRP A 138 10.84 18.99 -3.76
N GLU A 139 10.78 20.20 -4.34
CA GLU A 139 10.95 21.46 -3.59
C GLU A 139 9.81 21.69 -2.58
N LYS A 140 8.56 21.35 -2.94
CA LYS A 140 7.40 21.50 -2.02
C LYS A 140 7.33 20.44 -0.92
N LEU A 141 7.83 19.24 -1.18
CA LEU A 141 7.84 18.16 -0.18
C LEU A 141 8.97 18.33 0.85
N PHE A 142 10.11 18.90 0.45
CA PHE A 142 11.22 19.19 1.36
C PHE A 142 10.84 20.25 2.42
N GLU A 143 10.00 21.22 2.06
CA GLU A 143 9.45 22.19 3.01
C GLU A 143 8.41 21.58 3.98
N MET A 144 7.71 20.52 3.56
CA MET A 144 6.61 19.93 4.32
C MET A 144 7.06 18.84 5.31
N PHE A 145 8.23 18.25 5.09
CA PHE A 145 8.82 17.22 5.96
C PHE A 145 10.33 17.46 6.08
N PRO A 146 10.82 18.20 7.09
CA PRO A 146 12.25 18.26 7.36
C PRO A 146 12.72 16.85 7.71
N VAL A 147 13.43 16.21 6.78
CA VAL A 147 14.15 14.97 7.04
C VAL A 147 15.19 15.32 8.10
N SER A 148 15.04 14.85 9.34
CA SER A 148 16.16 14.86 10.27
C SER A 148 17.16 13.84 9.75
N LEU A 149 18.12 14.30 8.96
CA LEU A 149 19.35 13.56 8.71
C LEU A 149 20.03 13.40 10.06
N HIS A 150 19.76 12.29 10.75
CA HIS A 150 20.66 11.82 11.78
C HIS A 150 21.95 11.44 11.05
N GLU A 151 22.95 12.31 11.15
CA GLU A 151 24.35 11.97 10.92
C GLU A 151 24.61 10.63 11.61
N GLN A 152 24.79 9.58 10.82
CA GLN A 152 25.55 8.43 11.28
C GLN A 152 26.95 8.96 11.58
N GLN A 153 27.22 9.19 12.87
CA GLN A 153 28.57 9.34 13.36
C GLN A 153 29.33 8.05 12.99
N LEU A 154 30.07 8.10 11.89
CA LEU A 154 31.19 7.22 11.67
C LEU A 154 32.21 7.51 12.78
N SER A 155 32.25 6.63 13.78
CA SER A 155 33.36 6.57 14.72
C SER A 155 34.62 6.21 13.93
N PRO A 156 35.68 7.03 13.94
CA PRO A 156 36.98 6.59 13.46
C PRO A 156 37.58 5.70 14.54
N GLY A 157 37.48 4.39 14.33
CA GLY A 157 38.30 3.42 15.05
C GLY A 157 39.73 3.45 14.51
N LEU A 158 40.64 4.02 15.28
CA LEU A 158 42.00 3.53 15.57
C LEU A 158 42.69 4.44 16.58
#